data_AF-A0AB38WYD8-F1
#
_entry.id   AF-A0AB38WYD8-F1
#
_cell.length_a   1.000
_cell.length_b   1.000
_cell.length_c   1.000
_cell.angle_alpha   90.00
_cell.angle_beta   90.00
_cell.angle_gamma   90.00
#
_symmetry.space_group_name_H-M   'P 1'
#
loop_
_entity.id
_entity.type
_entity.pdbx_description
1 polymer ?
#
loop_
_entity_poly.entity_id
_entity_poly.type
_entity_poly.pdbx_seq_one_letter_code
_entity_poly.pdbx_strand_id
1 'polypeptide(L)'
;MVKILTALMTLAIGVTTLMPSTGGHSPLLGLDKLAHLVAFAALVIPITMAHPRSWALIWLVALSYGGLIEIVQPHFGRGAEWADFVADGLGAAMGIALALILRRRLPAFRQ
;
A
#
# COMPACT_ATOMS: atom_id res chain seq x y z
N MET A 1 15.44 3.28 -11.31
CA MET A 1 15.46 2.47 -10.06
C MET A 1 14.15 2.58 -9.29
N VAL A 2 13.78 3.74 -8.73
CA VAL A 2 12.54 3.92 -7.93
C VAL A 2 11.28 3.42 -8.64
N LYS A 3 11.08 3.79 -9.92
CA LYS A 3 9.91 3.34 -10.71
C LYS A 3 9.80 1.81 -10.83
N ILE A 4 10.93 1.14 -11.04
CA ILE A 4 10.98 -0.33 -11.18
C ILE A 4 10.66 -0.98 -9.85
N LEU A 5 11.28 -0.49 -8.76
CA LEU A 5 10.99 -0.97 -7.42
C LEU A 5 9.51 -0.83 -7.07
N THR A 6 8.92 0.36 -7.27
CA THR A 6 7.50 0.60 -7.02
C THR A 6 6.63 -0.31 -7.88
N ALA A 7 6.93 -0.50 -9.16
CA ALA A 7 6.17 -1.40 -10.03
C ALA A 7 6.24 -2.87 -9.57
N LEU A 8 7.41 -3.34 -9.13
CA LEU A 8 7.57 -4.68 -8.56
C LEU A 8 6.78 -4.84 -7.25
N MET A 9 6.78 -3.82 -6.38
CA MET A 9 5.99 -3.83 -5.15
C MET A 9 4.49 -3.82 -5.45
N THR A 10 4.04 -2.99 -6.40
CA THR A 10 2.63 -2.99 -6.86
C THR A 10 2.24 -4.39 -7.34
N LEU A 11 3.03 -5.00 -8.22
CA LEU A 11 2.76 -6.33 -8.74
C LEU A 11 2.73 -7.38 -7.62
N ALA A 12 3.71 -7.37 -6.73
CA ALA A 12 3.77 -8.29 -5.61
C ALA A 12 2.53 -8.18 -4.72
N ILE A 13 2.13 -6.95 -4.35
CA ILE A 13 0.93 -6.69 -3.54
C ILE A 13 -0.32 -7.20 -4.25
N GLY A 14 -0.46 -6.91 -5.55
CA GLY A 14 -1.62 -7.37 -6.33
C GLY A 14 -1.70 -8.89 -6.39
N VAL A 15 -0.57 -9.56 -6.66
CA VAL A 15 -0.51 -11.03 -6.65
C VAL A 15 -0.89 -11.58 -5.28
N THR A 16 -0.26 -11.11 -4.21
CA THR A 16 -0.48 -11.68 -2.86
C THR A 16 -1.88 -11.41 -2.32
N THR A 17 -2.46 -10.25 -2.63
CA THR A 17 -3.82 -9.89 -2.19
C THR A 17 -4.91 -10.60 -3.00
N LEU A 18 -4.62 -11.03 -4.23
CA LEU A 18 -5.55 -11.79 -5.06
C LEU A 18 -5.41 -13.31 -4.91
N MET A 19 -4.39 -13.83 -4.21
CA MET A 19 -4.27 -15.27 -3.98
C MET A 19 -5.49 -15.80 -3.22
N PRO A 20 -6.15 -16.88 -3.68
CA PRO A 20 -7.33 -17.44 -3.04
C PRO A 20 -7.07 -17.71 -1.56
N SER A 21 -7.92 -17.20 -0.67
CA SER A 21 -7.87 -17.58 0.74
C SER A 21 -8.63 -18.90 0.92
N THR A 22 -7.89 -20.00 1.00
CA THR A 22 -8.47 -21.35 1.21
C THR A 22 -9.01 -21.57 2.64
N GLY A 23 -8.99 -20.55 3.50
CA GLY A 23 -9.47 -20.62 4.87
C GLY A 23 -10.22 -19.35 5.22
N GLY A 24 -11.45 -19.50 5.72
CA GLY A 24 -12.19 -18.40 6.32
C GLY A 24 -11.32 -17.69 7.36
N HIS A 25 -11.46 -16.36 7.41
CA HIS A 25 -10.87 -15.43 8.38
C HIS A 25 -9.72 -16.01 9.21
N SER A 26 -8.47 -15.71 8.83
CA SER A 26 -7.27 -16.07 9.59
C SER A 26 -7.55 -15.99 11.11
N PRO A 27 -7.26 -17.03 11.91
CA PRO A 27 -7.60 -17.08 13.34
C PRO A 27 -7.00 -15.91 14.15
N LEU A 28 -5.99 -15.24 13.60
CA LEU A 28 -5.37 -14.05 14.14
C LEU A 28 -6.06 -12.81 13.56
N LEU A 29 -7.18 -12.44 14.18
CA LEU A 29 -7.95 -11.21 13.90
C LEU A 29 -6.98 -10.02 13.75
N GLY A 30 -6.81 -9.51 12.53
CA GLY A 30 -6.08 -8.27 12.26
C GLY A 30 -4.66 -8.38 11.67
N LEU A 31 -4.03 -9.56 11.60
CA LEU A 31 -2.72 -9.67 10.93
C LEU A 31 -2.80 -9.37 9.43
N ASP A 32 -3.89 -9.76 8.79
CA ASP A 32 -4.22 -9.45 7.40
C ASP A 32 -4.28 -7.92 7.18
N LYS A 33 -5.00 -7.20 8.05
CA LYS A 33 -5.10 -5.73 7.99
C LYS A 33 -3.76 -5.05 8.25
N LEU A 34 -2.95 -5.60 9.15
CA LEU A 34 -1.59 -5.11 9.38
C LEU A 34 -0.71 -5.32 8.14
N ALA A 35 -0.84 -6.45 7.44
CA ALA A 35 -0.12 -6.72 6.20
C ALA A 35 -0.50 -5.70 5.11
N HIS A 36 -1.79 -5.41 4.93
CA HIS A 36 -2.29 -4.36 4.03
C HIS A 36 -1.68 -2.98 4.36
N LEU A 37 -1.76 -2.58 5.64
CA LEU A 37 -1.19 -1.32 6.12
C LEU A 37 0.31 -1.21 5.84
N VAL A 38 1.09 -2.24 6.17
CA VAL A 38 2.54 -2.26 5.97
C VAL A 38 2.88 -2.28 4.48
N ALA A 39 2.16 -3.06 3.68
CA ALA A 39 2.38 -3.17 2.24
C ALA A 39 2.17 -1.83 1.53
N PHE A 40 1.06 -1.14 1.81
CA PHE A 40 0.77 0.16 1.21
C PHE A 40 1.70 1.27 1.72
N ALA A 41 2.09 1.23 3.00
CA ALA A 41 3.13 2.13 3.50
C ALA A 41 4.45 1.94 2.74
N ALA A 42 4.90 0.68 2.60
CA ALA A 42 6.12 0.34 1.90
C ALA A 42 6.08 0.74 0.42
N LEU A 43 4.93 0.56 -0.24
CA LEU A 43 4.72 0.91 -1.65
C LEU A 43 4.95 2.41 -1.92
N VAL A 44 4.42 3.28 -1.07
CA VAL A 44 4.43 4.73 -1.32
C VAL A 44 5.69 5.44 -0.83
N ILE A 45 6.44 4.88 0.12
CA ILE A 45 7.67 5.48 0.65
C ILE A 45 8.69 5.83 -0.46
N PRO A 46 9.12 4.89 -1.34
CA PRO A 46 10.19 5.18 -2.30
C PRO A 46 9.77 6.23 -3.34
N ILE A 47 8.51 6.20 -3.79
CA ILE A 47 8.01 7.17 -4.77
C ILE A 47 7.78 8.55 -4.13
N THR A 48 7.35 8.62 -2.87
CA THR A 48 7.19 9.88 -2.13
C THR A 48 8.54 10.53 -1.82
N MET A 49 9.55 9.72 -1.49
CA MET A 49 10.93 10.20 -1.33
C MET A 49 11.46 10.85 -2.62
N ALA A 50 11.14 10.28 -3.79
CA ALA A 50 11.54 10.81 -5.09
C ALA A 50 10.70 12.03 -5.53
N HIS A 51 9.40 12.06 -5.21
CA HIS A 51 8.45 13.07 -5.65
C HIS A 51 7.61 13.63 -4.47
N PRO A 52 8.23 14.32 -3.50
CA PRO A 52 7.58 14.72 -2.24
C PRO A 52 6.44 15.72 -2.42
N ARG A 53 6.46 16.52 -3.50
CA ARG A 53 5.41 17.48 -3.82
C ARG A 53 4.13 16.81 -4.36
N SER A 54 4.24 15.57 -4.82
CA SER A 54 3.14 14.81 -5.43
C SER A 54 2.42 13.90 -4.43
N TRP A 55 2.62 14.09 -3.12
CA TRP A 55 2.10 13.21 -2.07
C TRP A 55 0.58 12.97 -2.17
N ALA A 56 -0.21 14.00 -2.51
CA ALA A 56 -1.67 13.88 -2.62
C ALA A 56 -2.07 12.98 -3.79
N LEU A 57 -1.39 13.12 -4.94
CA LEU A 57 -1.61 12.25 -6.10
C LEU A 57 -1.16 10.81 -5.81
N ILE A 58 -0.02 10.64 -5.15
CA ILE A 58 0.48 9.32 -4.75
C ILE A 58 -0.53 8.61 -3.84
N TRP A 59 -1.09 9.33 -2.87
CA TRP A 59 -2.11 8.79 -1.98
C TRP A 59 -3.39 8.40 -2.73
N LEU A 60 -3.86 9.26 -3.65
CA LEU A 60 -5.06 8.98 -4.45
C LEU A 60 -4.88 7.75 -5.36
N VAL A 61 -3.70 7.61 -5.98
CA VAL A 61 -3.37 6.43 -6.80
C VAL A 61 -3.30 5.17 -5.94
N ALA A 62 -2.69 5.25 -4.75
CA ALA A 62 -2.66 4.14 -3.80
C ALA A 62 -4.07 3.73 -3.36
N LEU A 63 -4.92 4.68 -2.97
CA LEU A 63 -6.33 4.41 -2.65
C LEU A 63 -7.08 3.76 -3.82
N SER A 64 -6.92 4.30 -5.03
CA SER A 64 -7.56 3.74 -6.22
C SER A 64 -7.11 2.31 -6.48
N TYR A 65 -5.84 2.00 -6.21
CA TYR A 65 -5.28 0.66 -6.33
C TYR A 65 -5.85 -0.31 -5.29
N GLY A 66 -5.91 0.07 -4.01
CA GLY A 66 -6.54 -0.73 -2.96
C GLY A 66 -8.03 -0.98 -3.25
N GLY A 67 -8.77 0.05 -3.66
CA GLY A 67 -10.17 -0.10 -4.06
C GLY A 67 -10.38 -1.02 -5.27
N LEU A 68 -9.46 -0.97 -6.24
CA LEU A 68 -9.48 -1.89 -7.38
C LEU A 68 -9.22 -3.34 -6.93
N ILE A 69 -8.28 -3.57 -6.02
CA ILE A 69 -8.02 -4.90 -5.46
C ILE A 69 -9.28 -5.45 -4.82
N GLU A 70 -9.96 -4.68 -3.96
CA GLU A 70 -11.19 -5.09 -3.29
C GLU A 70 -12.32 -5.47 -4.27
N ILE A 71 -12.47 -4.72 -5.36
CA ILE A 71 -13.45 -5.03 -6.41
C ILE A 71 -13.08 -6.33 -7.15
N VAL A 72 -11.79 -6.60 -7.33
CA VAL A 72 -11.29 -7.75 -8.10
C VAL A 72 -11.24 -9.03 -7.25
N GLN A 73 -10.95 -8.93 -5.95
CA GLN A 73 -10.82 -10.05 -5.02
C GLN A 73 -11.93 -11.12 -5.09
N PRO A 74 -13.23 -10.77 -5.19
CA PRO A 74 -14.33 -11.73 -5.36
C PRO A 74 -14.17 -12.70 -6.53
N HIS A 75 -13.51 -12.25 -7.61
CA HIS A 75 -13.27 -13.05 -8.81
C HIS A 75 -12.17 -14.10 -8.62
N PHE A 76 -11.41 -14.00 -7.53
CA PHE A 76 -10.33 -14.92 -7.16
C PHE A 76 -10.67 -15.75 -5.90
N GLY A 77 -11.94 -15.77 -5.48
CA GLY A 77 -12.39 -16.53 -4.31
C GLY A 77 -12.04 -15.88 -2.97
N ARG A 78 -11.77 -14.57 -2.94
CA ARG A 78 -11.63 -13.77 -1.71
C ARG A 78 -12.84 -12.87 -1.49
N GLY A 79 -13.20 -12.61 -0.24
CA GLY A 79 -14.25 -11.65 0.08
C GLY A 79 -13.73 -10.22 0.01
N ALA A 80 -14.51 -9.30 -0.56
CA ALA A 80 -14.22 -7.88 -0.46
C ALA A 80 -14.51 -7.40 0.98
N GLU A 81 -13.53 -6.74 1.60
CA GLU A 81 -13.54 -6.26 2.96
C GLU A 81 -13.18 -4.77 3.01
N TRP A 82 -14.15 -3.93 3.37
CA TRP A 82 -13.92 -2.49 3.58
C TRP A 82 -12.78 -2.17 4.56
N ALA A 83 -12.50 -3.08 5.50
CA ALA A 83 -11.39 -2.95 6.43
C ALA A 83 -10.01 -3.01 5.74
N ASP A 84 -9.86 -3.76 4.65
CA ASP A 84 -8.63 -3.78 3.83
C ASP A 84 -8.43 -2.45 3.12
N PHE A 85 -9.50 -1.94 2.48
CA PHE A 85 -9.46 -0.64 1.85
C PHE A 85 -9.04 0.48 2.83
N VAL A 86 -9.57 0.44 4.06
CA VAL A 86 -9.17 1.38 5.13
C VAL A 86 -7.71 1.17 5.52
N ALA A 87 -7.26 -0.08 5.69
CA ALA A 87 -5.87 -0.39 6.02
C ALA A 87 -4.89 0.11 4.93
N ASP A 88 -5.23 -0.08 3.66
CA ASP A 88 -4.47 0.41 2.51
C ASP A 88 -4.33 1.94 2.52
N GLY A 89 -5.45 2.63 2.74
CA GLY A 89 -5.49 4.10 2.81
C GLY A 89 -4.68 4.67 3.97
N LEU A 90 -4.78 4.06 5.16
CA LEU A 90 -4.00 4.43 6.35
C LEU A 90 -2.52 4.11 6.15
N GLY A 91 -2.19 2.95 5.60
CA GLY A 91 -0.83 2.55 5.26
C GLY A 91 -0.17 3.55 4.31
N ALA A 92 -0.87 3.92 3.23
CA ALA A 92 -0.38 4.93 2.29
C ALA A 92 -0.16 6.29 2.96
N ALA A 93 -1.11 6.75 3.80
CA ALA A 93 -0.96 8.01 4.53
C ALA A 93 0.26 8.00 5.48
N MET A 94 0.44 6.92 6.24
CA MET A 94 1.57 6.73 7.15
C MET A 94 2.91 6.66 6.41
N GLY A 95 2.97 5.91 5.30
CA GLY A 95 4.17 5.81 4.47
C GLY A 95 4.58 7.16 3.87
N ILE A 96 3.62 7.95 3.41
CA ILE A 96 3.85 9.32 2.94
C ILE A 96 4.39 10.20 4.07
N ALA A 97 3.73 10.20 5.23
CA ALA A 97 4.17 11.00 6.37
C ALA A 97 5.61 10.65 6.78
N LEU A 98 5.92 9.36 6.87
CA LEU A 98 7.26 8.87 7.18
C LEU A 98 8.29 9.33 6.14
N ALA A 99 7.99 9.17 4.84
CA ALA A 99 8.88 9.61 3.77
C ALA A 99 9.16 11.12 3.83
N LEU A 100 8.14 11.95 4.05
CA LEU A 100 8.29 13.39 4.18
C LEU A 100 9.12 13.80 5.41
N ILE A 101 8.92 13.12 6.55
CA ILE A 101 9.71 13.34 7.76
C ILE A 101 11.17 12.96 7.51
N LEU A 102 11.44 11.77 6.97
CA LEU A 102 12.79 11.29 6.68
C LEU A 102 13.50 12.23 5.71
N ARG A 103 12.83 12.66 4.64
CA ARG A 103 13.39 13.62 3.67
C ARG A 103 13.82 14.94 4.32
N ARG A 104 13.06 15.45 5.30
CA ARG A 104 13.41 16.69 6.02
C ARG A 104 14.61 16.51 6.96
N ARG A 105 14.77 15.31 7.52
CA ARG A 105 15.81 14.98 8.51
C ARG A 105 17.12 14.54 7.88
N LEU A 106 17.09 13.88 6.73
CA LEU A 106 18.27 13.36 6.03
C LEU A 106 18.89 14.43 5.12
N PRO A 107 20.14 14.87 5.38
CA PRO A 107 20.81 15.90 4.58
C PRO A 107 20.91 15.56 3.09
N ALA A 108 21.10 14.27 2.77
CA ALA A 108 21.23 13.76 1.41
C ALA A 108 19.99 14.01 0.52
N PHE A 109 18.83 14.32 1.12
CA PHE A 109 17.57 14.53 0.38
C PHE A 109 16.96 15.92 0.62
N ARG A 110 17.68 16.80 1.33
CA ARG A 110 17.27 18.17 1.60
C ARG A 110 17.61 19.05 0.38
N GLN A 111 16.78 18.95 -0.66
CA GLN A 111 16.67 20.01 -1.69
C GLN A 111 15.54 20.96 -1.33
#